data_AF-A0A544UMW5-F1
#
_entry.id   AF-A0A544UMW5-F1
#
_cell.length_a   1.000
_cell.length_b   1.000
_cell.length_c   1.000
_cell.angle_alpha   90.00
_cell.angle_beta   90.00
_cell.angle_gamma   90.00
#
_symmetry.space_group_name_H-M   'P 1'
#
loop_
_entity.id
_entity.type
_entity.pdbx_description
1 polymer ?
#
loop_
_entity_poly.entity_id
_entity_poly.type
_entity_poly.pdbx_seq_one_letter_code
_entity_poly.pdbx_strand_id
1 'polypeptide(L)'
;MNVEALEKEKVDAWFAKWAELEGKIHAAHDARTGEAKGLMEMAILLFERLVQDAGDEVLPINGVERLTFIKAKPGQYACYRQLDELFKETKKRAARLRLQAAKK
;
A
#
# COMPACT_ATOMS: atom_id res chain seq x y z
N MET A 1 21.04 19.00 1.53
CA MET A 1 20.25 17.76 1.51
C MET A 1 19.24 17.87 0.38
N ASN A 2 19.12 16.85 -0.47
CA ASN A 2 18.16 16.85 -1.58
C ASN A 2 16.81 16.35 -1.08
N VAL A 3 15.80 17.22 -1.06
CA VAL A 3 14.44 16.92 -0.55
C VAL A 3 13.80 15.78 -1.35
N GLU A 4 14.03 15.72 -2.66
CA GLU A 4 13.49 14.68 -3.54
C GLU A 4 14.05 13.28 -3.21
N ALA A 5 15.32 13.20 -2.80
CA ALA A 5 15.94 11.95 -2.39
C ALA A 5 15.36 11.43 -1.07
N LEU A 6 15.07 12.33 -0.12
CA LEU A 6 14.43 11.98 1.15
C LEU A 6 12.99 11.49 0.94
N GLU A 7 12.23 12.14 0.06
CA GLU A 7 10.87 11.70 -0.29
C GLU A 7 10.88 10.34 -0.99
N LYS A 8 11.85 10.10 -1.88
CA LYS A 8 12.04 8.80 -2.53
C LYS A 8 12.31 7.69 -1.51
N GLU A 9 13.26 7.89 -0.60
CA GLU A 9 13.61 6.92 0.43
C GLU A 9 12.42 6.62 1.35
N LYS A 10 11.65 7.65 1.72
CA LYS A 10 10.43 7.50 2.52
C LYS A 10 9.39 6.64 1.82
N VAL A 11 9.10 6.91 0.55
CA VAL A 11 8.14 6.12 -0.25
C VAL A 11 8.62 4.69 -0.45
N ASP A 12 9.91 4.47 -0.69
CA ASP A 12 10.47 3.13 -0.87
C ASP A 12 10.41 2.32 0.44
N ALA A 13 10.58 2.97 1.61
CA ALA A 13 10.43 2.35 2.91
C ALA A 13 8.99 1.86 3.19
N TRP A 14 7.97 2.53 2.65
CA TRP A 14 6.58 2.05 2.75
C TRP A 14 6.36 0.73 2.00
N PHE A 15 6.93 0.58 0.81
CA PHE A 15 6.85 -0.69 0.06
C PHE A 15 7.62 -1.83 0.72
N ALA A 16 8.75 -1.53 1.38
CA ALA A 16 9.48 -2.53 2.16
C ALA A 16 8.63 -3.05 3.34
N LYS A 17 8.01 -2.13 4.11
CA LYS A 17 7.07 -2.49 5.18
C LYS A 17 5.86 -3.27 4.67
N TRP A 18 5.36 -2.95 3.47
CA TRP A 18 4.29 -3.72 2.87
C TRP A 18 4.72 -5.18 2.63
N ALA A 19 5.90 -5.43 2.05
CA ALA A 19 6.38 -6.78 1.80
C ALA A 19 6.47 -7.63 3.10
N GLU A 20 6.87 -7.01 4.22
CA GLU A 20 6.88 -7.68 5.52
C GLU A 20 5.47 -8.00 6.04
N LEU A 21 4.52 -7.04 5.93
CA LEU A 21 3.15 -7.24 6.37
C LEU A 21 2.39 -8.22 5.47
N GLU A 22 2.61 -8.19 4.16
CA GLU A 22 2.02 -9.09 3.17
C GLU A 22 2.27 -10.55 3.56
N GLY A 23 3.52 -10.89 3.87
CA GLY A 23 3.88 -12.25 4.31
C GLY A 23 3.17 -12.67 5.59
N LYS A 24 3.07 -11.76 6.57
CA LYS A 24 2.36 -12.03 7.84
C LYS A 24 0.86 -12.19 7.64
N ILE A 25 0.24 -11.34 6.82
CA ILE A 25 -1.19 -11.39 6.51
C ILE A 25 -1.53 -12.68 5.77
N HIS A 26 -0.71 -13.05 4.79
CA HIS A 26 -0.89 -14.29 4.05
C HIS A 26 -0.85 -15.51 4.99
N ALA A 27 0.19 -15.59 5.83
CA ALA A 27 0.32 -16.66 6.81
C ALA A 27 -0.84 -16.70 7.81
N ALA A 28 -1.33 -15.55 8.28
CA ALA A 28 -2.46 -15.49 9.21
C ALA A 28 -3.78 -15.95 8.57
N HIS A 29 -3.99 -15.68 7.29
CA HIS A 29 -5.14 -16.21 6.54
C HIS A 29 -5.05 -17.72 6.34
N ASP A 30 -3.87 -18.24 5.99
CA ASP A 30 -3.64 -19.67 5.79
C ASP A 30 -3.81 -20.45 7.10
N ALA A 31 -3.24 -19.94 8.19
CA ALA A 31 -3.30 -20.56 9.51
C ALA A 31 -4.66 -20.38 10.22
N ARG A 32 -5.54 -19.50 9.71
CA ARG A 32 -6.87 -19.20 10.27
C ARG A 32 -6.85 -18.83 11.75
N THR A 33 -5.81 -18.13 12.20
CA THR A 33 -5.60 -17.76 13.62
C THR A 33 -6.51 -16.63 14.10
N GLY A 34 -7.18 -15.92 13.19
CA GLY A 34 -7.98 -14.72 13.49
C GLY A 34 -7.16 -13.43 13.56
N GLU A 35 -5.83 -13.51 13.50
CA GLU A 35 -4.91 -12.36 13.58
C GLU A 35 -4.90 -11.52 12.30
N ALA A 36 -5.39 -12.07 11.18
CA ALA A 36 -5.40 -11.42 9.87
C ALA A 36 -6.08 -10.05 9.91
N LYS A 37 -7.14 -9.87 10.72
CA LYS A 37 -7.84 -8.59 10.83
C LYS A 37 -6.92 -7.48 11.35
N GLY A 38 -6.20 -7.71 12.45
CA GLY A 38 -5.32 -6.70 13.04
C GLY A 38 -4.12 -6.38 12.15
N LEU A 39 -3.56 -7.40 11.49
CA LEU A 39 -2.51 -7.21 10.48
C LEU A 39 -3.00 -6.38 9.28
N MET A 40 -4.23 -6.62 8.83
CA MET A 40 -4.85 -5.86 7.74
C MET A 40 -5.14 -4.41 8.14
N GLU A 41 -5.59 -4.13 9.35
CA GLU A 41 -5.76 -2.76 9.85
C GLU A 41 -4.45 -1.99 9.85
N MET A 42 -3.33 -2.62 10.25
CA MET A 42 -2.00 -2.02 10.15
C MET A 42 -1.58 -1.77 8.70
N ALA A 43 -1.87 -2.70 7.78
CA ALA A 43 -1.54 -2.52 6.38
C ALA A 43 -2.39 -1.44 5.67
N ILE A 44 -3.64 -1.25 6.09
CA ILE A 44 -4.48 -0.15 5.62
C ILE A 44 -3.87 1.19 6.03
N LEU A 45 -3.50 1.34 7.30
CA LEU A 45 -2.83 2.56 7.78
C LEU A 45 -1.51 2.82 7.03
N LEU A 46 -0.74 1.76 6.76
CA LEU A 46 0.48 1.85 5.95
C LEU A 46 0.18 2.38 4.54
N PHE A 47 -0.87 1.88 3.89
CA PHE A 47 -1.26 2.32 2.56
C PHE A 47 -1.72 3.79 2.54
N GLU A 48 -2.48 4.22 3.55
CA GLU A 48 -2.88 5.61 3.69
C GLU A 48 -1.69 6.56 3.87
N ARG A 49 -0.67 6.15 4.64
CA ARG A 49 0.57 6.91 4.79
C ARG A 49 1.38 6.98 3.50
N LEU A 50 1.43 5.88 2.74
CA LEU A 50 2.04 5.87 1.41
C LEU A 50 1.38 6.90 0.49
N VAL A 51 0.05 6.93 0.42
CA VAL A 51 -0.69 7.89 -0.41
C VAL A 51 -0.47 9.32 0.07
N GLN A 52 -0.54 9.56 1.38
CA GLN A 52 -0.30 10.88 1.97
C GLN A 52 1.09 11.43 1.62
N ASP A 53 2.12 10.58 1.67
CA ASP A 53 3.50 11.00 1.42
C ASP A 53 3.85 11.07 -0.07
N ALA A 54 3.20 10.26 -0.91
CA ALA A 54 3.51 10.20 -2.35
C ALA A 54 2.59 11.09 -3.22
N GLY A 55 1.50 11.63 -2.65
CA GLY A 55 0.48 12.41 -3.35
C GLY A 55 -0.61 11.53 -3.98
N ASP A 56 -1.83 12.05 -4.06
CA ASP A 56 -3.01 11.29 -4.54
C ASP A 56 -2.88 10.79 -5.99
N GLU A 57 -1.98 11.35 -6.80
CA GLU A 57 -1.76 10.91 -8.18
C GLU A 57 -1.27 9.45 -8.29
N VAL A 58 -0.73 8.90 -7.20
CA VAL A 58 -0.31 7.50 -7.14
C VAL A 58 -1.48 6.53 -7.05
N LEU A 59 -2.68 6.98 -6.64
CA LEU A 59 -3.86 6.13 -6.56
C LEU A 59 -4.37 5.73 -7.95
N PRO A 60 -4.84 4.48 -8.13
CA PRO A 60 -5.62 4.12 -9.31
C PRO A 60 -6.98 4.82 -9.33
N ILE A 61 -7.62 4.86 -10.51
CA ILE A 61 -8.91 5.56 -10.70
C ILE A 61 -9.97 5.06 -9.71
N ASN A 62 -9.97 3.76 -9.41
CA ASN A 62 -10.88 3.12 -8.45
C ASN A 62 -10.26 2.90 -7.05
N GLY A 63 -9.17 3.61 -6.74
CA GLY A 63 -8.39 3.39 -5.52
C GLY A 63 -9.17 3.71 -4.25
N VAL A 64 -9.97 4.78 -4.28
CA VAL A 64 -10.77 5.23 -3.13
C VAL A 64 -11.88 4.24 -2.81
N GLU A 65 -12.60 3.75 -3.82
CA GLU A 65 -13.69 2.78 -3.65
C GLU A 65 -13.15 1.45 -3.14
N ARG A 66 -12.03 0.99 -3.69
CA ARG A 66 -11.36 -0.24 -3.24
C ARG A 66 -10.90 -0.13 -1.80
N LEU A 67 -10.27 1.00 -1.43
CA LEU A 67 -9.83 1.23 -0.05
C LEU A 67 -11.02 1.30 0.92
N THR A 68 -12.12 1.92 0.51
CA THR A 68 -13.37 1.97 1.29
C THR A 68 -13.93 0.57 1.52
N PHE A 69 -13.96 -0.28 0.48
CA PHE A 69 -14.40 -1.66 0.60
C PHE A 69 -13.51 -2.48 1.55
N ILE A 70 -12.18 -2.34 1.42
CA ILE A 70 -11.20 -3.03 2.27
C ILE A 70 -11.40 -2.66 3.74
N LYS A 71 -11.56 -1.37 4.05
CA LYS A 71 -11.80 -0.85 5.41
C LYS A 71 -13.07 -1.38 6.04
N ALA A 72 -14.11 -1.65 5.25
CA ALA A 72 -15.36 -2.20 5.76
C ALA A 72 -15.22 -3.66 6.22
N LYS A 73 -14.25 -4.41 5.67
CA LYS A 73 -14.13 -5.87 5.87
C LYS A 73 -12.66 -6.34 5.96
N PRO A 74 -11.81 -5.77 6.82
CA PRO A 74 -10.36 -5.98 6.79
C PRO A 74 -9.95 -7.44 7.02
N GLY A 75 -10.73 -8.23 7.76
CA GLY A 75 -10.44 -9.64 8.02
C GLY A 75 -10.74 -10.61 6.86
N GLN A 76 -11.22 -10.14 5.71
CA GLN A 76 -11.55 -11.02 4.59
C GLN A 76 -10.35 -11.19 3.65
N TYR A 77 -10.09 -12.44 3.22
CA TYR A 77 -9.00 -12.75 2.28
C TYR A 77 -9.10 -11.95 0.97
N ALA A 78 -10.32 -11.72 0.47
CA ALA A 78 -10.54 -10.89 -0.71
C ALA A 78 -10.06 -9.44 -0.50
N CYS A 79 -10.21 -8.88 0.71
CA CYS A 79 -9.71 -7.55 1.04
C CYS A 79 -8.19 -7.51 1.12
N TYR A 80 -7.54 -8.56 1.65
CA TYR A 80 -6.09 -8.73 1.56
C TYR A 80 -5.60 -8.70 0.11
N ARG A 81 -6.18 -9.53 -0.76
CA ARG A 81 -5.80 -9.57 -2.19
C ARG A 81 -6.04 -8.22 -2.87
N GLN A 82 -7.13 -7.53 -2.52
CA GLN A 82 -7.42 -6.19 -3.06
C GLN A 82 -6.40 -5.14 -2.61
N LEU A 83 -5.95 -5.19 -1.35
CA LEU A 83 -4.92 -4.30 -0.82
C LEU A 83 -3.55 -4.55 -1.46
N ASP A 84 -3.18 -5.82 -1.66
CA ASP A 84 -1.96 -6.20 -2.39
C ASP A 84 -1.93 -5.61 -3.81
N GLU A 85 -3.04 -5.75 -4.55
CA GLU A 85 -3.13 -5.17 -5.89
C GLU A 85 -3.09 -3.62 -5.85
N LEU A 86 -3.64 -2.97 -4.81
CA LEU A 86 -3.49 -1.52 -4.64
C LEU A 86 -2.01 -1.12 -4.45
N PHE A 87 -1.25 -1.83 -3.62
CA PHE A 87 0.18 -1.57 -3.45
C PHE A 87 0.96 -1.74 -4.75
N LYS A 88 0.69 -2.80 -5.53
CA LYS A 88 1.34 -3.04 -6.83
C LYS A 88 1.05 -1.94 -7.84
N GLU A 89 -0.21 -1.55 -7.97
CA GLU A 89 -0.62 -0.48 -8.90
C GLU A 89 0.00 0.87 -8.48
N THR A 90 -0.04 1.17 -7.18
CA THR A 90 0.54 2.39 -6.60
C THR A 90 2.05 2.45 -6.82
N LYS A 91 2.77 1.33 -6.64
CA LYS A 91 4.21 1.23 -6.92
C LYS A 91 4.54 1.54 -8.38
N LYS A 92 3.76 0.99 -9.32
CA LYS A 92 3.92 1.26 -10.75
C LYS A 92 3.67 2.73 -11.08
N ARG A 93 2.63 3.34 -10.50
CA ARG A 93 2.30 4.76 -10.70
C ARG A 93 3.38 5.68 -10.12
N ALA A 94 3.83 5.43 -8.89
CA ALA A 94 4.91 6.18 -8.28
C ALA A 94 6.19 6.16 -9.13
N ALA A 95 6.58 4.99 -9.64
CA ALA A 95 7.73 4.86 -10.55
C ALA A 95 7.55 5.68 -11.84
N ARG A 96 6.35 5.64 -12.44
CA ARG A 96 6.03 6.43 -13.64
C ARG A 96 6.11 7.94 -13.39
N LEU A 97 5.56 8.43 -12.27
CA LEU A 97 5.58 9.85 -11.91
C LEU A 97 7.02 10.34 -11.67
N ARG A 98 7.85 9.54 -10.99
CA ARG A 98 9.29 9.83 -10.82
C ARG A 98 10.02 10.01 -12.16
N LEU A 99 9.77 9.12 -13.12
CA LEU A 99 10.36 9.23 -14.46
C LEU A 99 9.86 10.45 -15.24
N GLN A 100 8.63 10.91 -15.00
CA GLN A 100 8.10 12.12 -15.61
C GLN A 100 8.69 13.38 -14.98
N ALA A 101 8.88 13.39 -13.66
CA ALA A 101 9.53 14.49 -12.94
C ALA A 101 10.99 14.66 -13.39
N ALA A 102 11.75 13.56 -13.54
CA ALA A 102 13.14 13.61 -13.98
C ALA A 102 13.37 14.05 -15.45
N LYS A 103 12.30 14.14 -16.25
CA LYS A 103 12.35 14.61 -17.64
C LYS A 103 12.01 16.09 -17.80
N LYS A 104 11.51 16.73 -16.73
CA LYS A 104 11.25 18.17 -16.70
C LYS A 104 12.50 18.90 -16.27
#